data_AF-A0A7R8Z135-F1
#
_entry.id   AF-A0A7R8Z135-F1
#
_cell.length_a   1.000
_cell.length_b   1.000
_cell.length_c   1.000
_cell.angle_alpha   90.00
_cell.angle_beta   90.00
_cell.angle_gamma   90.00
#
_symmetry.space_group_name_H-M   'P 1'
#
loop_
_entity.id
_entity.type
_entity.pdbx_description
1 polymer ?
#
loop_
_entity_poly.entity_id
_entity_poly.type
_entity_poly.pdbx_seq_one_letter_code
_entity_poly.pdbx_strand_id
1 'polypeptide(L)'
;MIIQKNNYDIPDFLNEQFFKNAVENKVGSKNFELTSLDFSMGCDRKEFAEMDIFEKEKLMYCDIIPRIASCLVNIKTAPKCYYVMDEPMANYGQYHAGSLLLLEKEPSLRESENLKHGIFSSLSFSKANMTTMPYLNLSRLIDHASKWPGYEKIVNKLKDFLTNKTFLNKVVENIRISPGDIVAICHEDCWVNNILFQYKGNSVTDALLIDFQGCTRGSIGLDIIFFFTVNAELNVLRQDRDQLIEEYYYPAFRTSLEQGSYKNIPTIQDVKNEVKKKAMFGLFGAVLGLTFYLNEKRRQT
;
A
#
# COMPACT_ATOMS: atom_id res chain seq x y z
N MET A 1 -1.77 -16.86 -4.46
CA MET A 1 -1.88 -17.64 -5.72
C MET A 1 -0.52 -18.22 -6.04
N ILE A 2 -0.33 -19.54 -5.94
CA ILE A 2 0.93 -20.20 -6.33
C ILE A 2 0.96 -20.19 -7.86
N ILE A 3 1.83 -19.38 -8.47
CA ILE A 3 2.08 -19.49 -9.90
C ILE A 3 3.00 -20.67 -10.09
N GLN A 4 2.41 -21.87 -10.14
CA GLN A 4 3.06 -22.99 -10.81
C GLN A 4 3.19 -22.63 -12.29
N LYS A 5 4.36 -22.96 -12.82
CA LYS A 5 4.87 -22.71 -14.15
C LYS A 5 3.97 -23.36 -15.22
N ASN A 6 2.84 -22.73 -15.53
CA ASN A 6 2.07 -23.02 -16.74
C ASN A 6 2.42 -21.95 -17.78
N ASN A 7 2.75 -22.41 -18.98
CA ASN A 7 3.17 -21.63 -20.14
C ASN A 7 2.14 -20.55 -20.53
N TYR A 8 2.22 -19.38 -19.90
CA TYR A 8 1.61 -18.16 -20.40
C TYR A 8 2.73 -17.31 -20.99
N ASP A 9 2.59 -16.98 -22.27
CA ASP A 9 3.48 -16.04 -22.95
C ASP A 9 3.46 -14.71 -22.20
N ILE A 10 4.62 -14.32 -21.67
CA ILE A 10 4.84 -13.02 -21.07
C ILE A 10 4.69 -12.01 -22.22
N PRO A 11 3.78 -11.02 -22.12
CA PRO A 11 3.64 -9.99 -23.15
C PRO A 11 4.99 -9.31 -23.43
N ASP A 12 5.36 -9.14 -24.70
CA ASP A 12 6.69 -8.69 -25.13
C ASP A 12 7.18 -7.38 -24.48
N PHE A 13 6.27 -6.54 -24.00
CA PHE A 13 6.59 -5.28 -23.31
C PHE A 13 7.14 -5.46 -21.88
N LEU A 14 7.01 -6.64 -21.28
CA LEU A 14 7.52 -6.96 -19.93
C LEU A 14 8.84 -7.76 -19.97
N ASN A 15 9.49 -7.89 -21.13
CA ASN A 15 10.70 -8.68 -21.23
C ASN A 15 11.92 -7.98 -20.58
N GLU A 16 12.92 -8.77 -20.21
CA GLU A 16 14.17 -8.35 -19.54
C GLU A 16 14.97 -7.27 -20.32
N GLN A 17 14.77 -7.17 -21.63
CA GLN A 17 15.42 -6.19 -22.51
C GLN A 17 14.80 -4.79 -22.38
N PHE A 18 13.49 -4.69 -22.11
CA PHE A 18 12.82 -3.40 -21.83
C PHE A 18 13.43 -2.74 -20.59
N PHE A 19 13.59 -3.51 -19.52
CA PHE A 19 14.19 -3.02 -18.27
C PHE A 19 15.68 -2.65 -18.45
N LYS A 20 16.45 -3.40 -19.27
CA LYS A 20 17.83 -3.03 -19.60
C LYS A 20 17.91 -1.72 -20.39
N ASN A 21 17.04 -1.51 -21.38
CA ASN A 21 17.02 -0.30 -22.19
C ASN A 21 16.60 0.94 -21.39
N ALA A 22 15.74 0.78 -20.38
CA ALA A 22 15.35 1.87 -19.48
C ALA A 22 16.49 2.29 -18.53
N VAL A 23 17.34 1.33 -18.11
CA VAL A 23 18.48 1.57 -17.22
C VAL A 23 19.71 2.12 -17.98
N GLU A 24 19.92 1.72 -19.23
CA GLU A 24 21.08 2.14 -20.04
C GLU A 24 20.93 3.55 -20.65
N ASN A 25 19.71 4.05 -20.83
CA ASN A 25 19.46 5.42 -21.25
C ASN A 25 19.63 6.38 -20.07
N LYS A 26 20.88 6.82 -19.86
CA LYS A 26 21.28 7.85 -18.88
C LYS A 26 20.22 8.95 -18.75
N VAL A 27 19.50 8.93 -17.62
CA VAL A 27 18.55 9.98 -17.21
C VAL A 27 19.35 11.23 -16.80
N GLY A 28 19.86 11.92 -17.81
CA GLY A 28 20.30 13.29 -17.75
C GLY A 28 19.20 14.16 -18.36
N SER A 29 18.46 14.85 -17.49
CA SER A 29 17.73 16.09 -17.81
C SER A 29 17.15 16.20 -19.23
N LYS A 30 15.94 15.69 -19.46
CA LYS A 30 15.03 16.26 -20.47
C LYS A 30 13.62 15.80 -20.17
N ASN A 31 12.73 16.80 -20.08
CA ASN A 31 11.29 16.70 -19.86
C ASN A 31 10.68 15.49 -20.59
N PHE A 32 10.24 14.49 -19.82
CA PHE A 32 9.33 13.46 -20.33
C PHE A 32 7.92 14.06 -20.26
N GLU A 33 7.41 14.57 -21.39
CA GLU A 33 5.99 14.86 -21.53
C GLU A 33 5.26 13.54 -21.77
N LEU A 34 4.42 13.13 -20.81
CA LEU A 34 3.57 11.92 -20.80
C LEU A 34 2.51 11.87 -21.92
N THR A 35 2.53 12.79 -22.88
CA THR A 35 1.45 13.05 -23.83
C THR A 35 1.45 12.16 -25.08
N SER A 36 2.41 11.23 -25.26
CA SER A 36 2.58 10.53 -26.54
C SER A 36 2.51 8.99 -26.50
N LEU A 37 2.12 8.37 -25.39
CA LEU A 37 1.89 6.92 -25.34
C LEU A 37 0.39 6.60 -25.36
N ASP A 38 -0.18 6.54 -26.56
CA ASP A 38 -1.55 6.07 -26.78
C ASP A 38 -1.63 4.54 -26.61
N PHE A 39 -2.05 4.13 -25.42
CA PHE A 39 -2.43 2.75 -25.13
C PHE A 39 -3.91 2.71 -24.78
N SER A 40 -4.76 2.82 -25.80
CA SER A 40 -6.17 2.49 -25.71
C SER A 40 -6.38 0.98 -25.47
N MET A 41 -5.99 0.50 -24.28
CA MET A 41 -6.57 -0.69 -23.70
C MET A 41 -7.92 -0.27 -23.12
N GLY A 42 -9.01 -0.72 -23.75
CA GLY A 42 -10.37 -0.45 -23.30
C GLY A 42 -10.58 -0.85 -21.85
N CYS A 43 -10.48 0.11 -20.93
CA CYS A 43 -10.96 -0.06 -19.59
C CYS A 43 -12.49 0.03 -19.64
N ASP A 44 -13.17 -1.11 -19.55
CA ASP A 44 -14.64 -1.20 -19.47
C ASP A 44 -15.24 -0.50 -18.22
N ARG A 45 -14.42 0.15 -17.40
CA ARG A 45 -14.80 0.88 -16.18
C ARG A 45 -14.26 2.31 -16.24
N LYS A 46 -15.05 3.23 -16.81
CA LYS A 46 -14.73 4.66 -16.94
C LYS A 46 -14.24 5.29 -15.63
N GLU A 47 -14.71 4.79 -14.49
CA GLU A 47 -14.36 5.28 -13.15
C GLU A 47 -12.89 5.04 -12.80
N PHE A 48 -12.28 3.96 -13.30
CA PHE A 48 -10.86 3.66 -13.05
C PHE A 48 -9.91 4.46 -13.96
N ALA A 49 -10.38 4.84 -15.15
CA ALA A 49 -9.68 5.78 -16.00
C ALA A 49 -9.67 7.19 -15.37
N GLU A 50 -10.78 7.63 -14.77
CA GLU A 50 -10.85 8.92 -14.06
C GLU A 50 -9.98 8.99 -12.78
N MET A 51 -9.53 7.83 -12.30
CA MET A 51 -8.63 7.72 -11.16
C MET A 51 -7.17 7.53 -11.59
N ASP A 52 -6.87 7.57 -12.89
CA ASP A 52 -5.53 7.39 -13.48
C ASP A 52 -4.82 6.11 -12.99
N ILE A 53 -5.56 5.04 -12.68
CA ILE A 53 -5.00 3.84 -12.03
C ILE A 53 -3.87 3.22 -12.87
N PHE A 54 -4.12 3.03 -14.17
CA PHE A 54 -3.12 2.47 -15.09
C PHE A 54 -1.96 3.43 -15.36
N GLU A 55 -2.24 4.73 -15.46
CA GLU A 55 -1.20 5.73 -15.68
C GLU A 55 -0.32 5.91 -14.45
N LYS A 56 -0.87 5.78 -13.23
CA LYS A 56 -0.09 5.72 -12.00
C LYS A 56 0.79 4.50 -11.94
N GLU A 57 0.26 3.33 -12.26
CA GLU A 57 1.07 2.12 -12.24
C GLU A 57 2.24 2.23 -13.22
N LYS A 58 2.01 2.72 -14.44
CA LYS A 58 3.08 3.02 -15.40
C LYS A 58 4.07 4.06 -14.87
N LEU A 59 3.58 5.18 -14.34
CA LEU A 59 4.40 6.23 -13.76
C LEU A 59 5.28 5.70 -12.62
N MET A 60 4.72 4.81 -11.79
CA MET A 60 5.45 4.17 -10.70
C MET A 60 6.61 3.33 -11.21
N TYR A 61 6.36 2.40 -12.14
CA TYR A 61 7.42 1.53 -12.66
C TYR A 61 8.44 2.24 -13.53
N CYS A 62 8.01 3.17 -14.39
CA CYS A 62 8.88 3.79 -15.38
C CYS A 62 9.65 4.99 -14.84
N ASP A 63 9.15 5.68 -13.81
CA ASP A 63 9.73 6.95 -13.35
C ASP A 63 9.95 7.00 -11.84
N ILE A 64 8.91 6.79 -11.03
CA ILE A 64 9.00 7.03 -9.58
C ILE A 64 9.88 5.99 -8.89
N ILE A 65 9.69 4.70 -9.13
CA ILE A 65 10.48 3.63 -8.49
C ILE A 65 11.98 3.75 -8.81
N PRO A 66 12.41 3.98 -10.07
CA PRO A 66 13.82 4.27 -10.38
C PRO A 66 14.38 5.48 -9.61
N ARG A 67 13.59 6.55 -9.43
CA ARG A 67 14.01 7.74 -8.66
C ARG A 67 14.05 7.50 -7.15
N ILE A 68 13.11 6.70 -6.62
CA ILE A 68 13.16 6.23 -5.23
C ILE A 68 14.43 5.41 -5.03
N ALA A 69 14.73 4.48 -5.95
CA ALA A 69 15.93 3.65 -5.91
C ALA A 69 17.20 4.50 -5.94
N SER A 70 17.27 5.54 -6.76
CA SER A 70 18.44 6.44 -6.82
C SER A 70 18.61 7.31 -5.57
N CYS A 71 17.57 7.45 -4.75
CA CYS A 71 17.65 8.12 -3.45
C CYS A 71 18.16 7.20 -2.35
N LEU A 72 18.19 5.88 -2.57
CA LEU A 72 18.56 4.88 -1.58
C LEU A 72 19.89 4.22 -1.97
N VAL A 73 20.73 3.91 -0.98
CA VAL A 73 22.02 3.25 -1.24
C VAL A 73 21.80 1.73 -1.25
N ASN A 74 22.09 1.08 -2.38
CA ASN A 74 22.11 -0.40 -2.54
C ASN A 74 20.76 -1.14 -2.41
N ILE A 75 19.67 -0.63 -2.98
CA ILE A 75 18.40 -1.37 -3.03
C ILE A 75 18.10 -1.85 -4.44
N LYS A 76 17.86 -3.17 -4.58
CA LYS A 76 17.33 -3.79 -5.79
C LYS A 76 15.81 -3.62 -5.79
N THR A 77 15.27 -2.80 -6.69
CA THR A 77 13.83 -2.52 -6.79
C THR A 77 13.07 -3.45 -7.75
N ALA A 78 13.61 -4.62 -8.12
CA ALA A 78 13.04 -5.56 -9.10
C ALA A 78 13.51 -7.04 -8.87
N PRO A 79 12.83 -8.12 -9.36
CA PRO A 79 12.16 -9.14 -8.53
C PRO A 79 12.82 -10.53 -8.39
N LYS A 80 12.38 -11.33 -7.37
CA LYS A 80 11.94 -12.77 -7.42
C LYS A 80 11.21 -13.20 -6.10
N CYS A 81 10.27 -14.18 -6.15
CA CYS A 81 8.93 -14.19 -5.47
C CYS A 81 8.55 -15.31 -4.42
N TYR A 82 7.55 -15.01 -3.50
CA TYR A 82 6.84 -15.59 -2.26
C TYR A 82 7.22 -15.46 -0.68
N TYR A 83 6.21 -15.35 0.22
CA TYR A 83 6.00 -15.03 1.71
C TYR A 83 6.98 -15.21 2.92
N VAL A 84 7.18 -14.16 3.80
CA VAL A 84 7.27 -14.04 5.32
C VAL A 84 7.28 -12.53 5.75
N MET A 85 6.80 -12.15 6.97
CA MET A 85 6.47 -10.78 7.46
C MET A 85 7.63 -9.79 7.79
N ASP A 86 8.88 -10.23 7.85
CA ASP A 86 10.04 -9.40 8.23
C ASP A 86 10.61 -8.58 7.06
N GLU A 87 11.02 -9.25 5.99
CA GLU A 87 11.57 -8.63 4.77
C GLU A 87 10.61 -7.61 4.12
N PRO A 88 9.29 -7.87 3.98
CA PRO A 88 8.35 -6.88 3.47
C PRO A 88 8.32 -5.63 4.33
N MET A 89 8.41 -5.74 5.66
CA MET A 89 8.38 -4.58 6.54
C MET A 89 9.66 -3.75 6.40
N ALA A 90 10.82 -4.39 6.25
CA ALA A 90 12.07 -3.70 5.94
C ALA A 90 11.97 -2.96 4.59
N ASN A 91 11.44 -3.61 3.56
CA ASN A 91 11.31 -3.04 2.23
C ASN A 91 10.24 -1.94 2.18
N TYR A 92 9.18 -2.04 2.98
CA TYR A 92 8.23 -0.94 3.21
C TYR A 92 8.90 0.28 3.85
N GLY A 93 9.74 0.04 4.85
CA GLY A 93 10.53 1.09 5.50
C GLY A 93 11.44 1.81 4.50
N GLN A 94 12.14 1.05 3.67
CA GLN A 94 12.99 1.60 2.61
C GLN A 94 12.20 2.38 1.55
N TYR A 95 11.08 1.83 1.08
CA TYR A 95 10.19 2.47 0.11
C TYR A 95 9.65 3.81 0.62
N HIS A 96 9.19 3.86 1.86
CA HIS A 96 8.75 5.11 2.49
C HIS A 96 9.91 6.11 2.62
N ALA A 97 11.08 5.68 3.10
CA ALA A 97 12.24 6.55 3.25
C ALA A 97 12.68 7.16 1.90
N GLY A 98 12.77 6.35 0.84
CA GLY A 98 13.11 6.83 -0.49
C GLY A 98 12.04 7.75 -1.07
N SER A 99 10.77 7.50 -0.78
CA SER A 99 9.68 8.41 -1.15
C SER A 99 9.77 9.77 -0.46
N LEU A 100 10.12 9.81 0.83
CA LEU A 100 10.32 11.06 1.57
C LEU A 100 11.48 11.87 0.96
N LEU A 101 12.60 11.21 0.69
CA LEU A 101 13.77 11.82 0.05
C LEU A 101 13.44 12.36 -1.33
N LEU A 102 12.71 11.60 -2.14
CA LEU A 102 12.27 12.03 -3.47
C LEU A 102 11.36 13.27 -3.38
N LEU A 103 10.39 13.26 -2.46
CA LEU A 103 9.50 14.42 -2.25
C LEU A 103 10.22 15.64 -1.67
N GLU A 104 11.34 15.48 -0.99
CA GLU A 104 12.21 16.59 -0.56
C GLU A 104 13.02 17.16 -1.73
N LYS A 105 13.57 16.30 -2.58
CA LYS A 105 14.36 16.70 -3.77
C LYS A 105 13.51 17.30 -4.89
N GLU A 106 12.29 16.80 -5.07
CA GLU A 106 11.39 17.17 -6.17
C GLU A 106 10.04 17.68 -5.63
N PRO A 107 9.96 18.95 -5.17
CA PRO A 107 8.73 19.49 -4.60
C PRO A 107 7.52 19.47 -5.55
N SER A 108 7.74 19.49 -6.86
CA SER A 108 6.67 19.41 -7.88
C SER A 108 5.84 18.12 -7.77
N LEU A 109 6.44 17.01 -7.31
CA LEU A 109 5.71 15.76 -7.08
C LEU A 109 4.68 15.89 -5.94
N ARG A 110 4.85 16.86 -5.03
CA ARG A 110 3.86 17.16 -3.97
C ARG A 110 2.59 17.81 -4.53
N GLU A 111 2.68 18.40 -5.71
CA GLU A 111 1.60 19.09 -6.42
C GLU A 111 1.05 18.26 -7.60
N SER A 112 1.58 17.05 -7.83
CA SER A 112 1.15 16.18 -8.92
C SER A 112 -0.31 15.74 -8.75
N GLU A 113 -1.14 15.99 -9.78
CA GLU A 113 -2.53 15.51 -9.81
C GLU A 113 -2.61 13.97 -9.82
N ASN A 114 -1.64 13.28 -10.44
CA ASN A 114 -1.61 11.82 -10.50
C ASN A 114 -1.39 11.17 -9.12
N LEU A 115 -0.80 11.88 -8.14
CA LEU A 115 -0.57 11.36 -6.78
C LEU A 115 -1.56 11.91 -5.74
N LYS A 116 -2.58 12.64 -6.18
CA LYS A 116 -3.54 13.34 -5.32
C LYS A 116 -4.67 12.45 -4.80
N HIS A 117 -5.02 11.42 -5.56
CA HIS A 117 -6.14 10.54 -5.25
C HIS A 117 -5.66 9.10 -5.22
N GLY A 118 -5.89 8.40 -4.12
CA GLY A 118 -5.63 6.97 -3.98
C GLY A 118 -6.86 6.12 -4.22
N ILE A 119 -6.69 4.79 -4.22
CA ILE A 119 -7.79 3.84 -4.48
C ILE A 119 -8.87 3.93 -3.38
N PHE A 120 -8.51 4.34 -2.17
CA PHE A 120 -9.43 4.52 -1.05
C PHE A 120 -9.78 6.00 -0.76
N SER A 121 -9.73 6.86 -1.78
CA SER A 121 -10.04 8.29 -1.65
C SER A 121 -11.54 8.62 -1.61
N SER A 122 -11.87 9.86 -1.23
CA SER A 122 -13.25 10.37 -1.33
C SER A 122 -13.81 10.31 -2.76
N LEU A 123 -12.94 10.47 -3.77
CA LEU A 123 -13.31 10.33 -5.17
C LEU A 123 -13.75 8.88 -5.47
N SER A 124 -12.99 7.89 -5.03
CA SER A 124 -13.31 6.46 -5.18
C SER A 124 -14.63 6.10 -4.50
N PHE A 125 -14.85 6.59 -3.28
CA PHE A 125 -16.09 6.33 -2.56
C PHE A 125 -17.30 6.99 -3.22
N SER A 126 -17.17 8.20 -3.76
CA SER A 126 -18.31 8.90 -4.38
C SER A 126 -18.61 8.41 -5.80
N LYS A 127 -17.59 8.11 -6.61
CA LYS A 127 -17.76 7.84 -8.05
C LYS A 127 -17.68 6.37 -8.44
N ALA A 128 -16.79 5.58 -7.82
CA ALA A 128 -16.60 4.17 -8.18
C ALA A 128 -17.54 3.21 -7.42
N ASN A 129 -18.56 3.74 -6.73
CA ASN A 129 -19.50 3.02 -5.89
C ASN A 129 -18.84 2.04 -4.90
N MET A 130 -17.60 2.35 -4.47
CA MET A 130 -16.82 1.55 -3.51
C MET A 130 -17.38 1.62 -2.07
N THR A 131 -18.58 2.18 -1.89
CA THR A 131 -19.26 2.29 -0.59
C THR A 131 -20.03 1.02 -0.21
N THR A 132 -20.57 0.31 -1.20
CA THR A 132 -21.52 -0.78 -0.97
C THR A 132 -20.89 -1.95 -0.23
N MET A 133 -19.70 -2.40 -0.68
CA MET A 133 -19.00 -3.54 -0.10
C MET A 133 -18.59 -3.31 1.37
N PRO A 134 -17.93 -2.19 1.74
CA PRO A 134 -17.62 -1.90 3.13
C PRO A 134 -18.85 -1.89 4.04
N TYR A 135 -19.96 -1.26 3.63
CA TYR A 135 -21.17 -1.22 4.44
C TYR A 135 -21.84 -2.59 4.57
N LEU A 136 -21.87 -3.39 3.50
CA LEU A 136 -22.39 -4.75 3.54
C LEU A 136 -21.57 -5.65 4.46
N ASN A 137 -20.25 -5.57 4.38
CA ASN A 137 -19.36 -6.33 5.24
C ASN A 137 -19.44 -5.89 6.70
N LEU A 138 -19.58 -4.58 6.95
CA LEU A 138 -19.81 -4.05 8.30
C LEU A 138 -21.12 -4.58 8.89
N SER A 139 -22.20 -4.60 8.10
CA SER A 139 -23.49 -5.18 8.50
C SER A 139 -23.33 -6.67 8.87
N ARG A 140 -22.66 -7.45 8.03
CA ARG A 140 -22.40 -8.88 8.31
C ARG A 140 -21.57 -9.07 9.57
N LEU A 141 -20.53 -8.25 9.76
CA LEU A 141 -19.71 -8.28 10.98
C LEU A 141 -20.57 -8.02 12.22
N ILE A 142 -21.46 -7.03 12.17
CA ILE A 142 -22.41 -6.73 13.26
C ILE A 142 -23.30 -7.94 13.55
N ASP A 143 -23.88 -8.57 12.53
CA ASP A 143 -24.78 -9.73 12.69
C ASP A 143 -24.09 -10.92 13.34
N HIS A 144 -22.82 -11.16 12.99
CA HIS A 144 -22.02 -12.22 13.60
C HIS A 144 -21.59 -11.86 15.03
N ALA A 145 -21.03 -10.66 15.23
CA ALA A 145 -20.52 -10.22 16.52
C ALA A 145 -21.62 -10.02 17.57
N SER A 146 -22.86 -9.73 17.14
CA SER A 146 -24.03 -9.63 18.05
C SER A 146 -24.35 -10.95 18.77
N LYS A 147 -23.83 -12.07 18.29
CA LYS A 147 -24.03 -13.41 18.88
C LYS A 147 -22.95 -13.77 19.90
N TRP A 148 -21.91 -12.95 20.05
CA TRP A 148 -20.77 -13.24 20.91
C TRP A 148 -20.94 -12.58 22.27
N PRO A 149 -20.98 -13.35 23.38
CA PRO A 149 -21.07 -12.78 24.73
C PRO A 149 -19.89 -11.85 25.01
N GLY A 150 -20.17 -10.66 25.57
CA GLY A 150 -19.15 -9.68 25.96
C GLY A 150 -18.72 -8.69 24.86
N TYR A 151 -19.32 -8.77 23.66
CA TYR A 151 -19.04 -7.88 22.54
C TYR A 151 -20.07 -6.76 22.37
N GLU A 152 -21.03 -6.62 23.28
CA GLU A 152 -22.19 -5.71 23.16
C GLU A 152 -21.75 -4.26 22.96
N LYS A 153 -20.72 -3.82 23.69
CA LYS A 153 -20.16 -2.47 23.55
C LYS A 153 -19.56 -2.22 22.16
N ILE A 154 -18.86 -3.20 21.60
CA ILE A 154 -18.26 -3.09 20.26
C ILE A 154 -19.36 -3.10 19.21
N VAL A 155 -20.31 -4.03 19.33
CA VAL A 155 -21.47 -4.16 18.43
C VAL A 155 -22.28 -2.87 18.38
N ASN A 156 -22.57 -2.25 19.52
CA ASN A 156 -23.31 -0.98 19.55
C ASN A 156 -22.54 0.12 18.82
N LYS A 157 -21.22 0.21 19.02
CA LYS A 157 -20.38 1.18 18.30
C LYS A 157 -20.37 0.93 16.78
N LEU A 158 -20.33 -0.33 16.35
CA LEU A 158 -20.38 -0.68 14.92
C LEU A 158 -21.77 -0.38 14.32
N LYS A 159 -22.85 -0.64 15.07
CA LYS A 159 -24.22 -0.25 14.68
C LYS A 159 -24.33 1.25 14.52
N ASP A 160 -23.75 2.05 15.40
CA ASP A 160 -23.74 3.52 15.28
C ASP A 160 -23.03 3.98 13.99
N PHE A 161 -21.93 3.32 13.61
CA PHE A 161 -21.24 3.60 12.35
C PHE A 161 -22.10 3.30 11.12
N LEU A 162 -22.89 2.22 11.17
CA LEU A 162 -23.79 1.80 10.10
C LEU A 162 -25.03 2.71 10.02
N THR A 163 -25.78 2.85 11.12
CA THR A 163 -27.06 3.58 11.19
C THR A 163 -26.89 5.05 10.84
N ASN A 164 -25.83 5.69 11.35
CA ASN A 164 -25.58 7.12 11.08
C ASN A 164 -24.80 7.36 9.77
N LYS A 165 -24.49 6.29 9.00
CA LYS A 165 -23.65 6.37 7.78
C LYS A 165 -22.33 7.12 8.00
N THR A 166 -21.78 7.06 9.21
CA THR A 166 -20.55 7.78 9.58
C THR A 166 -19.30 6.98 9.31
N PHE A 167 -19.42 5.68 8.99
CA PHE A 167 -18.28 4.80 8.78
C PHE A 167 -17.32 5.34 7.71
N LEU A 168 -17.80 5.53 6.48
CA LEU A 168 -16.94 6.00 5.40
C LEU A 168 -16.51 7.46 5.57
N ASN A 169 -17.32 8.31 6.20
CA ASN A 169 -16.92 9.68 6.51
C ASN A 169 -15.70 9.69 7.46
N LYS A 170 -15.72 8.86 8.50
CA LYS A 170 -14.58 8.70 9.42
C LYS A 170 -13.36 8.11 8.72
N VAL A 171 -13.54 7.21 7.75
CA VAL A 171 -12.44 6.69 6.92
C VAL A 171 -11.86 7.81 6.06
N VAL A 172 -12.70 8.58 5.35
CA VAL A 172 -12.28 9.73 4.54
C VAL A 172 -11.59 10.81 5.36
N GLU A 173 -12.03 11.06 6.59
CA GLU A 173 -11.34 11.97 7.50
C GLU A 173 -9.97 11.41 7.91
N ASN A 174 -9.85 10.10 8.09
CA ASN A 174 -8.63 9.46 8.56
C ASN A 174 -7.54 9.38 7.48
N ILE A 175 -7.91 9.19 6.21
CA ILE A 175 -6.98 9.18 5.08
C ILE A 175 -6.40 10.57 4.76
N ARG A 176 -7.07 11.66 5.17
CA ARG A 176 -6.57 13.01 4.92
C ARG A 176 -5.22 13.23 5.58
N ILE A 177 -4.29 13.80 4.81
CA ILE A 177 -3.03 14.32 5.32
C ILE A 177 -3.34 15.45 6.30
N SER A 178 -2.87 15.31 7.53
CA SER A 178 -2.98 16.34 8.57
C SER A 178 -1.63 17.01 8.80
N PRO A 179 -1.61 18.26 9.33
CA PRO A 179 -0.36 18.88 9.76
C PRO A 179 0.40 17.98 10.74
N GLY A 180 1.69 17.79 10.47
CA GLY A 180 2.56 16.93 11.26
C GLY A 180 2.55 15.44 10.88
N ASP A 181 1.75 15.02 9.89
CA ASP A 181 1.83 13.65 9.37
C ASP A 181 3.20 13.37 8.73
N ILE A 182 3.67 12.12 8.84
CA ILE A 182 4.87 11.66 8.14
C ILE A 182 4.42 11.20 6.75
N VAL A 183 4.63 12.05 5.74
CA VAL A 183 4.04 11.87 4.41
C VAL A 183 5.01 11.22 3.43
N ALA A 184 4.59 10.12 2.82
CA ALA A 184 5.30 9.38 1.76
C ALA A 184 4.40 9.19 0.53
N ILE A 185 4.95 8.61 -0.53
CA ILE A 185 4.15 7.96 -1.57
C ILE A 185 3.78 6.59 -0.99
N CYS A 186 2.54 6.44 -0.53
CA CYS A 186 2.00 5.21 0.05
C CYS A 186 1.51 4.28 -1.06
N HIS A 187 1.61 2.97 -0.83
CA HIS A 187 1.14 1.93 -1.73
C HIS A 187 -0.39 1.77 -1.70
N GLU A 188 -1.01 2.00 -0.54
CA GLU A 188 -2.44 1.89 -0.22
C GLU A 188 -3.09 0.51 -0.34
N ASP A 189 -2.54 -0.39 -1.15
CA ASP A 189 -3.09 -1.74 -1.39
C ASP A 189 -2.04 -2.85 -1.21
N CYS A 190 -1.23 -2.75 -0.15
CA CYS A 190 -0.19 -3.74 0.16
C CYS A 190 -0.75 -4.93 0.95
N TRP A 191 -1.64 -5.69 0.31
CA TRP A 191 -2.02 -7.02 0.77
C TRP A 191 -1.06 -8.07 0.21
N VAL A 192 -1.06 -9.26 0.80
CA VAL A 192 0.05 -10.21 0.65
C VAL A 192 0.19 -10.83 -0.75
N ASN A 193 -0.85 -10.76 -1.58
CA ASN A 193 -0.74 -11.13 -2.99
C ASN A 193 0.00 -10.08 -3.83
N ASN A 194 0.12 -8.86 -3.33
CA ASN A 194 0.88 -7.75 -3.93
C ASN A 194 2.33 -7.71 -3.43
N ILE A 195 2.81 -8.84 -2.88
CA ILE A 195 4.18 -9.00 -2.39
C ILE A 195 4.78 -10.27 -2.99
N LEU A 196 5.94 -10.12 -3.59
CA LEU A 196 6.76 -11.19 -4.14
C LEU A 196 7.99 -11.37 -3.23
N PHE A 197 8.24 -12.53 -2.63
CA PHE A 197 9.35 -12.75 -1.70
C PHE A 197 10.35 -13.89 -2.02
N GLN A 198 11.64 -13.65 -1.94
CA GLN A 198 12.63 -14.64 -2.35
C GLN A 198 12.84 -15.73 -1.28
N TYR A 199 12.96 -17.00 -1.69
CA TYR A 199 13.37 -18.09 -0.79
C TYR A 199 14.73 -18.66 -1.09
N LYS A 200 15.39 -19.11 -0.01
CA LYS A 200 16.51 -20.06 -0.03
C LYS A 200 16.17 -21.24 0.88
N GLY A 201 15.72 -22.34 0.28
CA GLY A 201 15.15 -23.47 1.02
C GLY A 201 13.79 -23.10 1.61
N ASN A 202 13.62 -23.27 2.92
CA ASN A 202 12.39 -22.89 3.63
C ASN A 202 12.46 -21.49 4.28
N SER A 203 13.54 -20.75 4.07
CA SER A 203 13.76 -19.42 4.65
C SER A 203 13.60 -18.34 3.60
N VAL A 204 12.93 -17.24 3.98
CA VAL A 204 12.84 -16.03 3.17
C VAL A 204 14.14 -15.25 3.27
N THR A 205 14.54 -14.64 2.16
CA THR A 205 15.78 -13.87 2.05
C THR A 205 15.59 -12.49 1.44
N ASP A 206 14.42 -12.17 0.88
CA ASP A 206 14.12 -10.87 0.28
C ASP A 206 12.60 -10.71 0.01
N ALA A 207 12.11 -9.51 -0.27
CA ALA A 207 10.73 -9.21 -0.69
C ALA A 207 10.65 -8.07 -1.73
N LEU A 208 9.56 -8.00 -2.50
CA LEU A 208 9.30 -6.94 -3.46
C LEU A 208 7.80 -6.63 -3.47
N LEU A 209 7.48 -5.35 -3.32
CA LEU A 209 6.13 -4.82 -3.44
C LEU A 209 5.81 -4.63 -4.93
N ILE A 210 4.59 -4.99 -5.33
CA ILE A 210 4.10 -4.84 -6.70
C ILE A 210 2.67 -4.31 -6.69
N ASP A 211 2.14 -3.99 -7.87
CA ASP A 211 0.76 -3.52 -8.04
C ASP A 211 0.54 -2.15 -7.36
N PHE A 212 1.22 -1.14 -7.91
CA PHE A 212 1.19 0.24 -7.42
C PHE A 212 0.00 1.05 -7.97
N GLN A 213 -1.03 0.38 -8.47
CA GLN A 213 -2.18 1.00 -9.12
C GLN A 213 -2.95 1.96 -8.17
N GLY A 214 -2.85 1.72 -6.86
CA GLY A 214 -3.49 2.51 -5.81
C GLY A 214 -2.62 3.60 -5.19
N CYS A 215 -1.36 3.75 -5.63
CA CYS A 215 -0.40 4.59 -4.92
C CYS A 215 -0.85 6.05 -4.81
N THR A 216 -0.61 6.68 -3.67
CA THR A 216 -0.95 8.08 -3.45
C THR A 216 -0.06 8.73 -2.42
N ARG A 217 -0.06 10.05 -2.35
CA ARG A 217 0.60 10.75 -1.26
C ARG A 217 -0.23 10.63 0.01
N GLY A 218 0.33 10.04 1.06
CA GLY A 218 -0.37 9.74 2.30
C GLY A 218 0.53 9.65 3.52
N SER A 219 -0.07 9.51 4.69
CA SER A 219 0.66 9.19 5.92
C SER A 219 1.15 7.74 5.86
N ILE A 220 2.43 7.50 6.19
CA ILE A 220 2.99 6.14 6.31
C ILE A 220 2.19 5.24 7.28
N GLY A 221 1.45 5.86 8.22
CA GLY A 221 0.61 5.16 9.17
C GLY A 221 -0.56 4.43 8.52
N LEU A 222 -1.10 4.93 7.39
CA LEU A 222 -2.18 4.27 6.62
C LEU A 222 -1.70 2.93 6.08
N ASP A 223 -0.50 2.96 5.54
CA ASP A 223 0.14 1.87 4.84
C ASP A 223 0.55 0.77 5.82
N ILE A 224 1.17 1.14 6.95
CA ILE A 224 1.55 0.20 8.02
C ILE A 224 0.30 -0.43 8.68
N ILE A 225 -0.71 0.36 9.04
CA ILE A 225 -1.90 -0.19 9.71
C ILE A 225 -2.70 -1.10 8.78
N PHE A 226 -2.78 -0.75 7.49
CA PHE A 226 -3.44 -1.58 6.49
C PHE A 226 -2.70 -2.90 6.32
N PHE A 227 -1.38 -2.87 6.09
CA PHE A 227 -0.55 -4.07 5.95
C PHE A 227 -0.74 -5.06 7.10
N PHE A 228 -0.60 -4.62 8.34
CA PHE A 228 -0.78 -5.52 9.49
C PHE A 228 -2.21 -6.04 9.59
N THR A 229 -3.20 -5.20 9.32
CA THR A 229 -4.60 -5.62 9.39
C THR A 229 -4.91 -6.68 8.36
N VAL A 230 -4.42 -6.53 7.13
CA VAL A 230 -4.85 -7.38 6.02
C VAL A 230 -4.00 -8.65 5.85
N ASN A 231 -2.77 -8.65 6.39
CA ASN A 231 -1.80 -9.73 6.18
C ASN A 231 -1.47 -10.53 7.45
N ALA A 232 -1.55 -9.92 8.64
CA ALA A 232 -1.09 -10.58 9.86
C ALA A 232 -2.17 -11.50 10.47
N GLU A 233 -1.75 -12.63 11.02
CA GLU A 233 -2.60 -13.40 11.93
C GLU A 233 -2.94 -12.57 13.19
N LEU A 234 -4.07 -12.89 13.82
CA LEU A 234 -4.56 -12.13 14.98
C LEU A 234 -3.55 -12.07 16.12
N ASN A 235 -2.79 -13.15 16.36
CA ASN A 235 -1.78 -13.18 17.42
C ASN A 235 -0.62 -12.25 17.10
N VAL A 236 -0.12 -12.30 15.86
CA VAL A 236 0.94 -11.40 15.35
C VAL A 236 0.48 -9.93 15.44
N LEU A 237 -0.75 -9.63 15.02
CA LEU A 237 -1.31 -8.28 15.12
C LEU A 237 -1.40 -7.77 16.56
N ARG A 238 -1.69 -8.64 17.53
CA ARG A 238 -1.91 -8.27 18.94
C ARG A 238 -0.63 -8.21 19.76
N GLN A 239 0.32 -9.10 19.48
CA GLN A 239 1.49 -9.34 20.32
C GLN A 239 2.75 -8.79 19.68
N ASP A 240 2.88 -8.93 18.36
CA ASP A 240 4.15 -8.75 17.67
C ASP A 240 4.17 -7.50 16.79
N ARG A 241 3.03 -6.84 16.54
CA ARG A 241 2.97 -5.66 15.65
C ARG A 241 3.99 -4.58 16.03
N ASP A 242 4.03 -4.20 17.31
CA ASP A 242 4.91 -3.14 17.76
C ASP A 242 6.38 -3.57 17.68
N GLN A 243 6.66 -4.85 17.96
CA GLN A 243 7.99 -5.44 17.82
C GLN A 243 8.42 -5.47 16.35
N LEU A 244 7.54 -5.87 15.43
CA LEU A 244 7.82 -5.89 13.98
C LEU A 244 8.11 -4.49 13.44
N ILE A 245 7.44 -3.47 13.97
CA ILE A 245 7.74 -2.07 13.63
C ILE A 245 9.13 -1.67 14.17
N GLU A 246 9.46 -2.05 15.41
CA GLU A 246 10.70 -1.69 16.09
C GLU A 246 11.94 -2.41 15.52
N GLU A 247 11.81 -3.69 15.17
CA GLU A 247 12.93 -4.55 14.80
C GLU A 247 13.20 -4.56 13.29
N TYR A 248 12.18 -4.36 12.45
CA TYR A 248 12.32 -4.49 11.00
C TYR A 248 12.02 -3.19 10.25
N TYR A 249 10.82 -2.62 10.43
CA TYR A 249 10.41 -1.43 9.69
C TYR A 249 11.25 -0.20 10.03
N TYR A 250 11.35 0.15 11.31
CA TYR A 250 11.98 1.39 11.74
C TYR A 250 13.49 1.42 11.50
N PRO A 251 14.26 0.36 11.77
CA PRO A 251 15.69 0.35 11.46
C PRO A 251 15.95 0.54 9.96
N ALA A 252 15.16 -0.11 9.10
CA ALA A 252 15.25 0.06 7.65
C ALA A 252 14.90 1.50 7.22
N PHE A 253 13.76 2.01 7.68
CA PHE A 253 13.31 3.38 7.41
C PHE A 253 14.33 4.43 7.86
N ARG A 254 14.81 4.33 9.10
CA ARG A 254 15.78 5.25 9.70
C ARG A 254 17.11 5.21 8.96
N THR A 255 17.68 4.01 8.75
CA THR A 255 18.97 3.86 8.08
C THR A 255 18.93 4.44 6.67
N SER A 256 17.85 4.20 5.92
CA SER A 256 17.65 4.78 4.60
C SER A 256 17.57 6.31 4.62
N LEU A 257 16.89 6.91 5.61
CA LEU A 257 16.84 8.36 5.76
C LEU A 257 18.21 8.96 6.16
N GLU A 258 18.96 8.28 7.02
CA GLU A 258 20.33 8.67 7.42
C GLU A 258 21.27 8.66 6.21
N GLN A 259 21.23 7.59 5.40
CA GLN A 259 22.00 7.49 4.16
C GLN A 259 21.63 8.59 3.15
N GLY A 260 20.34 8.95 3.09
CA GLY A 260 19.84 10.04 2.26
C GLY A 260 20.11 11.45 2.81
N SER A 261 20.79 11.59 3.95
CA SER A 261 21.02 12.87 4.64
C SER A 261 19.73 13.64 4.98
N TYR A 262 18.63 12.93 5.27
CA TYR A 262 17.36 13.56 5.65
C TYR A 262 17.51 14.27 7.00
N LYS A 263 17.16 15.56 7.07
CA LYS A 263 17.45 16.39 8.25
C LYS A 263 16.62 16.03 9.48
N ASN A 264 15.33 15.77 9.29
CA ASN A 264 14.36 15.64 10.38
C ASN A 264 13.84 14.19 10.48
N ILE A 265 14.73 13.25 10.75
CA ILE A 265 14.40 11.82 10.78
C ILE A 265 13.37 11.54 11.88
N PRO A 266 12.18 11.00 11.56
CA PRO A 266 11.17 10.67 12.56
C PRO A 266 11.68 9.65 13.57
N THR A 267 11.23 9.78 14.82
CA THR A 267 11.50 8.78 15.85
C THR A 267 10.59 7.57 15.69
N ILE A 268 10.95 6.44 16.30
CA ILE A 268 10.07 5.26 16.40
C ILE A 268 8.72 5.63 17.04
N GLN A 269 8.72 6.55 18.00
CA GLN A 269 7.50 7.00 18.65
C GLN A 269 6.61 7.80 17.70
N ASP A 270 7.20 8.62 16.82
CA ASP A 270 6.46 9.34 15.79
C ASP A 270 5.79 8.37 14.80
N VAL A 271 6.52 7.33 14.37
CA VAL A 271 5.97 6.27 13.50
C VAL A 271 4.80 5.55 14.19
N LYS A 272 4.97 5.13 15.45
CA LYS A 272 3.89 4.47 16.21
C LYS A 272 2.67 5.39 16.41
N ASN A 273 2.91 6.69 16.61
CA ASN A 273 1.84 7.68 16.71
C ASN A 273 1.08 7.83 15.39
N GLU A 274 1.76 7.83 14.23
CA GLU A 274 1.12 7.82 12.91
C GLU A 274 0.24 6.57 12.74
N VAL A 275 0.74 5.38 13.04
CA VAL A 275 -0.04 4.12 12.97
C VAL A 275 -1.30 4.20 13.84
N LYS A 276 -1.17 4.68 15.08
CA LYS A 276 -2.31 4.84 16.00
C LYS A 276 -3.31 5.88 15.49
N LYS A 277 -2.83 7.01 14.94
CA LYS A 277 -3.65 8.08 14.36
C LYS A 277 -4.49 7.56 13.20
N LYS A 278 -3.97 6.59 12.44
CA LYS A 278 -4.62 5.99 11.25
C LYS A 278 -5.41 4.70 11.53
N ALA A 279 -5.71 4.39 12.80
CA ALA A 279 -6.40 3.16 13.19
C ALA A 279 -7.80 2.95 12.57
N MET A 280 -8.51 4.01 12.18
CA MET A 280 -9.81 3.87 11.50
C MET A 280 -9.65 3.27 10.10
N PHE A 281 -8.54 3.53 9.43
CA PHE A 281 -8.21 2.88 8.16
C PHE A 281 -7.92 1.39 8.34
N GLY A 282 -7.34 0.98 9.47
CA GLY A 282 -7.23 -0.42 9.86
C GLY A 282 -8.59 -1.11 10.00
N LEU A 283 -9.57 -0.51 10.70
CA LEU A 283 -10.92 -1.07 10.75
C LEU A 283 -11.54 -1.22 9.35
N PHE A 284 -11.32 -0.24 8.48
CA PHE A 284 -11.76 -0.30 7.10
C PHE A 284 -11.12 -1.45 6.33
N GLY A 285 -9.80 -1.64 6.45
CA GLY A 285 -9.09 -2.79 5.88
C GLY A 285 -9.64 -4.13 6.37
N ALA A 286 -9.93 -4.27 7.67
CA ALA A 286 -10.52 -5.50 8.23
C ALA A 286 -11.92 -5.79 7.66
N VAL A 287 -12.74 -4.75 7.51
CA VAL A 287 -14.10 -4.87 6.94
C VAL A 287 -14.04 -5.20 5.45
N LEU A 288 -13.12 -4.61 4.69
CA LEU A 288 -12.88 -4.99 3.29
C LEU A 288 -12.37 -6.44 3.16
N GLY A 289 -11.38 -6.78 3.97
CA GLY A 289 -10.73 -8.09 4.03
C GLY A 289 -11.69 -9.24 4.37
N LEU A 290 -12.76 -8.97 5.13
CA LEU A 290 -13.71 -9.97 5.63
C LEU A 290 -14.22 -10.94 4.54
N THR A 291 -14.52 -10.45 3.34
CA THR A 291 -14.98 -11.30 2.24
C THR A 291 -13.89 -12.26 1.75
N PHE A 292 -12.63 -11.79 1.70
CA PHE A 292 -11.50 -12.61 1.27
C PHE A 292 -11.21 -13.71 2.29
N TYR A 293 -11.17 -13.39 3.59
CA TYR A 293 -10.96 -14.38 4.65
C TYR A 293 -12.07 -15.43 4.73
N LEU A 294 -13.33 -15.02 4.57
CA LEU A 294 -14.46 -15.94 4.62
C LEU A 294 -14.52 -16.88 3.41
N ASN A 295 -14.00 -16.44 2.25
CA ASN A 295 -13.94 -17.25 1.05
C ASN A 295 -12.78 -18.26 1.08
N GLU A 296 -11.68 -17.95 1.75
CA GLU A 296 -10.53 -18.86 1.87
C GLU A 296 -10.87 -20.11 2.68
N LYS A 297 -11.62 -19.96 3.78
CA LYS A 297 -12.15 -21.09 4.57
C LYS A 297 -13.06 -22.02 3.76
N ARG A 298 -13.85 -21.49 2.82
CA ARG A 298 -14.71 -22.31 1.95
C ARG A 298 -13.96 -23.12 0.89
N ARG A 299 -12.71 -22.77 0.58
CA ARG A 299 -11.86 -23.53 -0.35
C ARG A 299 -11.09 -24.66 0.32
N GLN A 300 -11.06 -24.68 1.66
CA GLN A 300 -10.38 -25.70 2.47
C GLN A 300 -11.36 -26.76 3.02
N THR A 301 -12.67 -26.57 2.82
CA THR A 301 -13.76 -27.47 3.20
C THR A 301 -14.47 -28.02 1.97
#